data_AF-A0A9E4CFB3-F1
#
_entry.id   AF-A0A9E4CFB3-F1
#
_cell.length_a   1.000
_cell.length_b   1.000
_cell.length_c   1.000
_cell.angle_alpha   90.00
_cell.angle_beta   90.00
_cell.angle_gamma   90.00
#
_symmetry.space_group_name_H-M   'P 1'
#
loop_
_entity.id
_entity.type
_entity.pdbx_description
1 polymer ?
#
loop_
_entity_poly.entity_id
_entity_poly.type
_entity_poly.pdbx_seq_one_letter_code
_entity_poly.pdbx_strand_id
1 'polypeptide(L)'
;GTEGEEPPAEVAAQYALYDQIKGASAADLPALAEEFFDRASEELWFIGTVGALPHVGVVKNNFRNVPEEAVSDWLQQTPGNTNIEQYFKRQS
;
A
#
# COMPACT_ATOMS: atom_id res chain seq x y z
N GLY A 1 10.40 30.21 -2.79
CA GLY A 1 9.72 31.52 -2.73
C GLY A 1 9.77 32.00 -1.29
N THR A 2 9.66 33.30 -1.04
CA THR A 2 9.79 33.92 0.29
C THR A 2 8.55 33.79 1.19
N GLU A 3 7.54 33.05 0.74
CA GLU A 3 6.22 32.89 1.41
C GLU A 3 6.07 31.54 2.13
N GLY A 4 7.15 30.77 2.27
CA GLY A 4 7.10 29.48 2.98
C GLY A 4 7.12 29.70 4.50
N GLU A 5 6.20 29.05 5.20
CA GLU A 5 6.31 28.83 6.64
C GLU A 5 6.97 27.47 6.88
N GLU A 6 7.85 27.40 7.87
CA GLU A 6 8.44 26.12 8.29
C GLU A 6 7.33 25.21 8.85
N PRO A 7 7.37 23.91 8.53
CA PRO A 7 6.40 22.98 9.10
C PRO A 7 6.55 22.91 10.63
N PRO A 8 5.49 22.58 11.35
CA PRO A 8 5.57 22.26 12.77
C PRO A 8 6.62 21.17 13.04
N ALA A 9 7.24 21.20 14.23
CA ALA A 9 8.38 20.36 14.57
C ALA A 9 8.05 18.85 14.46
N GLU A 10 6.86 18.45 14.87
CA GLU A 10 6.33 17.10 14.80
C GLU A 10 6.19 16.61 13.34
N VAL A 11 5.75 17.49 12.45
CA VAL A 11 5.62 17.21 11.02
C VAL A 11 7.00 17.10 10.37
N ALA A 12 7.92 18.03 10.67
CA ALA A 12 9.29 17.98 10.19
C ALA A 12 10.00 16.67 10.60
N ALA A 13 9.81 16.24 11.84
CA ALA A 13 10.36 14.98 12.34
C ALA A 13 9.74 13.75 11.64
N GLN A 14 8.45 13.77 11.32
CA GLN A 14 7.82 12.72 10.52
C GLN A 14 8.42 12.60 9.12
N TYR A 15 8.69 13.73 8.45
CA TYR A 15 9.38 13.74 7.16
C TYR A 15 10.81 13.21 7.26
N ALA A 16 11.55 13.58 8.30
CA ALA A 16 12.90 13.06 8.53
C ALA A 16 12.91 11.54 8.77
N LEU A 17 11.90 11.01 9.46
CA LEU A 17 11.72 9.57 9.63
C LEU A 17 11.36 8.87 8.31
N TYR A 18 10.48 9.47 7.50
CA TYR A 18 10.17 8.97 6.16
C TYR A 18 11.40 8.92 5.24
N ASP A 19 12.29 9.89 5.35
CA ASP A 19 13.56 9.90 4.61
C ASP A 19 14.47 8.72 4.99
N GLN A 20 14.49 8.34 6.27
CA GLN A 20 15.21 7.14 6.73
C GLN A 20 14.57 5.86 6.18
N ILE A 21 13.24 5.76 6.21
CA ILE A 21 12.47 4.63 5.68
C ILE A 21 12.80 4.37 4.21
N LYS A 22 12.90 5.42 3.38
CA LYS A 22 13.24 5.29 1.96
C LYS A 22 14.61 4.65 1.72
N GLY A 23 15.55 4.82 2.65
CA GLY A 23 16.91 4.26 2.58
C GLY A 23 17.12 3.00 3.42
N ALA A 24 16.10 2.54 4.14
CA ALA A 24 16.23 1.47 5.12
C ALA A 24 16.47 0.11 4.45
N SER A 25 17.23 -0.74 5.14
CA SER A 25 17.31 -2.15 4.78
C SER A 25 16.01 -2.88 5.15
N ALA A 26 15.79 -4.07 4.57
CA ALA A 26 14.63 -4.89 4.93
C ALA A 26 14.61 -5.29 6.42
N ALA A 27 15.77 -5.35 7.08
CA ALA A 27 15.87 -5.68 8.50
C ALA A 27 15.47 -4.51 9.41
N ASP A 28 15.75 -3.27 8.98
CA ASP A 28 15.51 -2.06 9.77
C ASP A 28 14.13 -1.45 9.51
N LEU A 29 13.57 -1.69 8.31
CA LEU A 29 12.31 -1.13 7.87
C LEU A 29 11.13 -1.36 8.84
N PRO A 30 10.94 -2.55 9.45
CA PRO A 30 9.80 -2.76 10.34
C PRO A 30 9.76 -1.81 11.55
N ALA A 31 10.91 -1.63 12.22
CA ALA A 31 10.99 -0.77 13.40
C ALA A 31 10.77 0.72 13.06
N LEU A 32 11.34 1.18 11.93
CA LEU A 32 11.13 2.54 11.45
C LEU A 32 9.68 2.80 11.03
N ALA A 33 9.03 1.80 10.40
CA ALA A 33 7.63 1.91 10.01
C ALA A 33 6.69 1.94 11.23
N GLU A 34 6.99 1.15 12.27
CA GLU A 34 6.26 1.17 13.55
C GLU A 34 6.34 2.56 14.19
N GLU A 35 7.55 3.12 14.34
CA GLU A 35 7.72 4.48 14.86
C GLU A 35 6.93 5.52 14.03
N PHE A 36 6.92 5.37 12.70
CA PHE A 36 6.20 6.28 11.81
C PHE A 36 4.69 6.26 12.06
N PHE A 37 4.10 5.09 12.24
CA PHE A 37 2.67 4.98 12.52
C PHE A 37 2.30 5.35 13.95
N ASP A 38 3.16 5.06 14.93
CA ASP A 38 2.95 5.46 16.32
C ASP A 38 2.85 6.98 16.45
N ARG A 39 3.81 7.71 15.86
CA ARG A 39 3.80 9.18 15.83
C ARG A 39 2.55 9.74 15.17
N ALA A 40 2.14 9.16 14.04
CA ALA A 40 0.93 9.59 13.34
C ALA A 40 -0.34 9.35 14.17
N SER A 41 -0.33 8.32 15.03
CA SER A 41 -1.43 8.01 15.95
C SER A 41 -1.50 8.95 17.16
N GLU A 42 -0.34 9.39 17.68
CA GLU A 42 -0.25 10.35 18.77
C GLU A 42 -0.73 11.75 18.34
N GLU A 43 -0.34 12.18 17.14
CA GLU A 43 -0.70 13.49 16.58
C GLU A 43 -2.10 13.53 15.96
N LEU A 44 -2.74 12.38 15.74
CA LEU A 44 -4.11 12.24 15.24
C LEU A 44 -4.38 12.99 13.91
N TRP A 45 -3.38 13.08 13.02
CA TRP A 45 -3.55 13.74 11.71
C TRP A 45 -4.64 13.09 10.85
N PHE A 46 -4.88 11.79 11.05
CA PHE A 46 -5.97 11.05 10.41
C PHE A 46 -6.72 10.21 11.44
N ILE A 47 -8.05 10.30 11.42
CA ILE A 47 -8.93 9.46 12.25
C ILE A 47 -9.56 8.41 11.34
N GLY A 48 -9.04 7.18 11.43
CA GLY A 48 -9.60 6.04 10.72
C GLY A 48 -10.98 5.67 11.25
N THR A 49 -11.89 5.25 10.37
CA THR A 49 -13.22 4.75 10.75
C THR A 49 -13.33 3.26 10.46
N VAL A 50 -13.40 2.89 9.17
CA VAL A 50 -13.35 1.51 8.68
C VAL A 50 -12.39 1.41 7.50
N GLY A 51 -11.80 0.22 7.33
CA GLY A 51 -10.94 -0.08 6.18
C GLY A 51 -11.73 -0.40 4.91
N ALA A 52 -11.02 -0.51 3.79
CA ALA A 52 -11.60 -0.99 2.54
C ALA A 52 -12.00 -2.47 2.65
N LEU A 53 -13.13 -2.84 2.06
CA LEU A 53 -13.57 -4.23 1.96
C LEU A 53 -12.76 -4.97 0.87
N PRO A 54 -12.58 -6.30 0.97
CA PRO A 54 -12.00 -7.09 -0.10
C PRO A 54 -12.76 -6.91 -1.42
N HIS A 55 -12.02 -6.74 -2.52
CA HIS A 55 -12.61 -6.62 -3.85
C HIS A 55 -13.03 -8.00 -4.38
N VAL A 56 -14.19 -8.06 -5.04
CA VAL A 56 -14.75 -9.31 -5.57
C VAL A 56 -14.33 -9.49 -7.03
N GLY A 57 -13.65 -10.61 -7.32
CA GLY A 57 -13.39 -11.06 -8.70
C GLY A 57 -14.43 -12.08 -9.17
N VAL A 58 -14.82 -12.02 -10.44
CA VAL A 58 -15.74 -13.00 -11.05
C VAL A 58 -15.04 -13.69 -12.22
N VAL A 59 -14.94 -15.01 -12.16
CA VAL A 59 -14.27 -15.84 -13.17
C VAL A 59 -15.22 -16.92 -13.65
N LYS A 60 -15.33 -17.10 -14.97
CA LYS A 60 -16.15 -18.17 -15.54
C LYS A 60 -15.53 -19.53 -15.22
N ASN A 61 -16.36 -20.54 -14.93
CA ASN A 61 -15.90 -21.89 -14.57
C ASN A 61 -14.98 -22.58 -15.60
N ASN A 62 -14.95 -22.17 -16.87
CA ASN A 62 -14.02 -22.70 -17.87
C ASN A 62 -12.85 -21.76 -18.19
N PHE A 63 -12.74 -20.63 -17.51
CA PHE A 63 -11.60 -19.73 -17.56
C PHE A 63 -10.67 -20.08 -16.39
N ARG A 64 -9.44 -20.46 -16.71
CA ARG A 64 -8.51 -21.15 -15.81
C ARG A 64 -7.18 -20.41 -15.77
N ASN A 65 -6.39 -20.78 -14.76
CA ASN A 65 -5.13 -20.13 -14.40
C ASN A 65 -5.29 -18.70 -13.83
N VAL A 66 -6.49 -18.39 -13.32
CA VAL A 66 -6.72 -17.17 -12.52
C VAL A 66 -6.50 -17.54 -11.05
N PRO A 67 -5.67 -16.80 -10.29
CA PRO A 67 -5.47 -17.06 -8.87
C PRO A 67 -6.77 -16.84 -8.08
N GLU A 68 -6.96 -17.62 -7.01
CA GLU A 68 -8.11 -17.48 -6.11
C GLU A 68 -8.03 -16.19 -5.29
N GLU A 69 -6.81 -15.80 -4.90
CA GLU A 69 -6.52 -14.59 -4.13
C GLU A 69 -5.47 -13.75 -4.85
N ALA A 70 -5.71 -12.44 -4.90
CA ALA A 70 -4.77 -11.46 -5.43
C ALA A 70 -4.98 -10.11 -4.75
N VAL A 71 -3.91 -9.30 -4.67
CA VAL A 71 -4.02 -7.92 -4.21
C VAL A 71 -4.72 -7.09 -5.28
N SER A 72 -5.79 -6.40 -4.89
CA SER A 72 -6.45 -5.42 -5.73
C SER A 72 -6.00 -4.01 -5.36
N ASP A 73 -5.21 -3.40 -6.24
CA ASP A 73 -4.75 -2.02 -6.07
C ASP A 73 -4.37 -1.43 -7.44
N TRP A 74 -4.50 -0.12 -7.55
CA TRP A 74 -3.99 0.64 -8.69
C TRP A 74 -2.48 0.52 -8.84
N LEU A 75 -1.73 0.58 -7.73
CA LEU A 75 -0.26 0.44 -7.76
C LEU A 75 0.16 -0.94 -8.26
N GLN A 76 -0.63 -1.97 -7.97
CA GLN A 76 -0.42 -3.33 -8.47
C GLN A 76 -1.04 -3.57 -9.85
N GLN A 77 -1.65 -2.55 -10.46
CA GLN A 77 -2.24 -2.59 -11.80
C GLN A 77 -3.25 -3.73 -12.00
N THR A 78 -4.03 -4.09 -10.97
CA THR A 78 -4.96 -5.23 -11.03
C THR A 78 -5.91 -5.13 -12.23
N PRO A 79 -6.11 -6.22 -13.02
CA PRO A 79 -5.63 -7.59 -12.79
C PRO A 79 -4.23 -7.90 -13.33
N GLY A 80 -3.46 -6.93 -13.83
CA GLY A 80 -2.14 -7.15 -14.43
C GLY A 80 -1.15 -7.93 -13.54
N ASN A 81 -1.15 -7.69 -12.22
CA ASN A 81 -0.31 -8.42 -11.25
C ASN A 81 -0.60 -9.93 -11.12
N THR A 82 -1.59 -10.45 -11.82
CA THR A 82 -1.96 -11.87 -11.79
C THR A 82 -1.47 -12.66 -13.01
N ASN A 83 -0.62 -12.05 -13.86
CA ASN A 83 -0.09 -12.64 -15.09
C ASN A 83 -1.20 -13.06 -16.06
N ILE A 84 -2.01 -12.08 -16.48
CA ILE A 84 -3.22 -12.30 -17.31
C ILE A 84 -2.93 -13.00 -18.63
N GLU A 85 -1.70 -12.92 -19.14
CA GLU A 85 -1.25 -13.60 -20.36
C GLU A 85 -1.16 -15.12 -20.19
N GLN A 86 -1.12 -15.62 -18.95
CA GLN A 86 -1.14 -17.05 -18.62
C GLN A 86 -2.58 -17.60 -18.50
N TYR A 87 -3.59 -16.75 -18.56
CA TYR A 87 -4.98 -17.18 -18.47
C TYR A 87 -5.42 -17.95 -19.71
N PHE A 88 -6.27 -18.95 -19.53
CA PHE A 88 -6.79 -19.70 -20.67
C PHE A 88 -8.23 -20.15 -20.49
N LYS A 89 -8.92 -20.35 -21.62
CA LYS A 89 -10.22 -21.01 -21.65
C LYS A 89 -10.01 -22.51 -21.92
N ARG A 90 -10.44 -23.36 -21.00
CA ARG A 90 -10.47 -24.82 -21.21
C ARG A 90 -11.37 -25.15 -22.40
N GLN A 91 -10.85 -25.91 -23.36
CA GLN A 91 -11.67 -26.41 -24.48
C GLN A 91 -12.73 -27.40 -23.95
N SER A 92 -13.89 -27.40 -24.61
CA SER A 92 -15.04 -28.25 -24.25
C SER A 92 -14.71 -29.73 -24.34
#